data_AF-A0A7X2V675-F1
#
_entry.id   AF-A0A7X2V675-F1
#
_cell.length_a   1.000
_cell.length_b   1.000
_cell.length_c   1.000
_cell.angle_alpha   90.00
_cell.angle_beta   90.00
_cell.angle_gamma   90.00
#
_symmetry.space_group_name_H-M   'P 1'
#
loop_
_entity.id
_entity.type
_entity.pdbx_description
1 polymer ?
#
loop_
_entity_poly.entity_id
_entity_poly.type
_entity_poly.pdbx_seq_one_letter_code
_entity_poly.pdbx_strand_id
1 'polypeptide(L)'
;MRRRFFLIITMVMFAVTAVSCGMSAEEKEEQEKIKEYAAPIAIEFAEEMEGGKFIIDGYEFSSKLGGGLLFVRGHYEGEKPNRRTVQISYNTDNYREMTANALKLSNGN
;
A
#
# COMPACT_ATOMS: atom_id res chain seq x y z
N MET A 1 13.75 -3.88 42.05
CA MET A 1 13.13 -2.81 41.23
C MET A 1 14.00 -2.54 40.02
N ARG A 2 13.39 -2.18 38.88
CA ARG A 2 14.04 -1.76 37.61
C ARG A 2 14.69 -2.91 36.82
N ARG A 3 13.92 -3.60 35.98
CA ARG A 3 14.35 -4.18 34.66
C ARG A 3 13.36 -5.16 34.04
N ARG A 4 12.37 -5.66 34.79
CA ARG A 4 11.37 -6.62 34.25
C ARG A 4 10.03 -6.00 33.82
N PHE A 5 9.85 -4.69 34.01
CA PHE A 5 8.62 -3.98 33.64
C PHE A 5 8.61 -3.44 32.19
N PHE A 6 9.74 -3.52 31.49
CA PHE A 6 9.91 -2.95 30.14
C PHE A 6 9.54 -3.90 28.99
N LEU A 7 9.33 -5.20 29.25
CA LEU A 7 9.07 -6.19 28.20
C LEU A 7 7.57 -6.48 27.96
N ILE A 8 6.69 -6.09 28.87
CA ILE A 8 5.23 -6.33 28.73
C ILE A 8 4.55 -5.13 28.03
N ILE A 9 5.16 -3.95 28.06
CA ILE A 9 4.60 -2.72 27.47
C ILE A 9 4.77 -2.69 25.94
N THR A 10 5.72 -3.45 25.37
CA THR A 10 6.02 -3.41 23.92
C THR A 10 5.23 -4.42 23.08
N MET A 11 4.58 -5.42 23.69
CA MET A 11 3.94 -6.52 22.95
C MET A 11 2.44 -6.33 22.67
N VAL A 12 1.79 -5.33 23.29
CA VAL A 12 0.33 -5.12 23.16
C VAL A 12 -0.01 -3.80 22.45
N MET A 13 0.99 -3.00 22.08
CA MET A 13 0.79 -1.72 21.37
C MET A 13 0.81 -1.85 19.83
N PHE A 14 0.77 -3.08 19.29
CA PHE A 14 0.61 -3.35 17.85
C PHE A 14 -0.80 -3.81 17.45
N ALA A 15 -1.77 -3.72 18.36
CA ALA A 15 -3.18 -3.72 18.00
C ALA A 15 -3.68 -2.26 17.91
N VAL A 16 -2.98 -1.47 17.09
CA VAL A 16 -3.40 -0.12 16.71
C VAL A 16 -4.73 -0.25 15.97
N THR A 17 -5.79 0.06 16.72
CA THR A 17 -6.98 0.77 16.24
C THR A 17 -7.62 0.23 14.96
N ALA A 18 -8.34 -0.89 15.08
CA ALA A 18 -9.48 -1.18 14.19
C ALA A 18 -10.67 -0.27 14.56
N VAL A 19 -10.45 1.05 14.47
CA VAL A 19 -11.53 2.03 14.39
C VAL A 19 -11.40 2.65 13.01
N SER A 20 -11.88 1.93 11.99
CA SER A 20 -12.13 2.54 10.69
C SER A 20 -13.60 2.95 10.65
N CYS A 21 -13.80 4.23 10.37
CA CYS A 21 -15.10 4.81 10.06
C CYS A 21 -15.82 3.98 8.98
N GLY A 22 -17.06 3.57 9.25
CA GLY A 22 -18.14 3.39 8.26
C GLY A 22 -17.82 2.71 6.92
N MET A 23 -17.04 1.64 6.90
CA MET A 23 -16.83 0.82 5.69
C MET A 23 -17.50 -0.53 5.88
N SER A 24 -18.29 -0.96 4.90
CA SER A 24 -18.98 -2.25 4.92
C SER A 24 -18.01 -3.42 4.79
N ALA A 25 -18.45 -4.62 5.19
CA ALA A 25 -17.65 -5.84 5.07
C ALA A 25 -17.35 -6.17 3.59
N GLU A 26 -18.29 -5.88 2.69
CA GLU A 26 -18.16 -6.07 1.25
C GLU A 26 -17.07 -5.15 0.65
N GLU A 27 -17.11 -3.85 0.97
CA GLU A 27 -16.09 -2.90 0.54
C GLU A 27 -14.69 -3.29 1.04
N LYS A 28 -14.59 -3.88 2.24
CA LYS A 28 -13.32 -4.37 2.76
C LYS A 28 -12.81 -5.57 1.97
N GLU A 29 -13.67 -6.54 1.67
CA GLU A 29 -13.32 -7.70 0.87
C GLU A 29 -12.86 -7.28 -0.54
N GLU A 30 -13.56 -6.31 -1.14
CA GLU A 30 -13.22 -5.75 -2.44
C GLU A 30 -11.85 -5.07 -2.43
N GLN A 31 -11.56 -4.24 -1.42
CA GLN A 31 -10.24 -3.62 -1.28
C GLN A 31 -9.12 -4.65 -1.15
N GLU A 32 -9.31 -5.72 -0.40
CA GLU A 32 -8.30 -6.78 -0.26
C GLU A 32 -8.05 -7.49 -1.60
N LYS A 33 -9.10 -7.79 -2.38
CA LYS A 33 -8.97 -8.36 -3.73
C LYS A 33 -8.18 -7.44 -4.66
N ILE A 34 -8.50 -6.14 -4.67
CA ILE A 34 -7.78 -5.16 -5.50
C ILE A 34 -6.30 -5.12 -5.11
N LYS A 35 -5.97 -5.13 -3.81
CA LYS A 35 -4.58 -5.16 -3.34
C LYS A 35 -3.86 -6.43 -3.80
N GLU A 36 -4.50 -7.59 -3.75
CA GLU A 36 -3.92 -8.87 -4.17
C GLU A 36 -3.51 -8.85 -5.65
N TYR A 37 -4.35 -8.31 -6.54
CA TYR A 37 -4.00 -8.17 -7.96
C TYR A 37 -2.98 -7.06 -8.22
N ALA A 38 -3.06 -5.95 -7.48
CA ALA A 38 -2.20 -4.79 -7.68
C ALA A 38 -0.76 -5.01 -7.19
N ALA A 39 -0.56 -5.79 -6.12
CA ALA A 39 0.74 -6.01 -5.50
C ALA A 39 1.80 -6.57 -6.47
N PRO A 40 1.58 -7.69 -7.18
CA PRO A 40 2.59 -8.21 -8.12
C PRO A 40 2.85 -7.24 -9.27
N ILE A 41 1.82 -6.56 -9.78
CA ILE A 41 1.95 -5.58 -10.87
C ILE A 41 2.81 -4.38 -10.44
N ALA A 42 2.61 -3.88 -9.22
CA ALA A 42 3.39 -2.78 -8.69
C ALA A 42 4.85 -3.17 -8.45
N ILE A 43 5.10 -4.39 -7.97
CA ILE A 43 6.45 -4.92 -7.75
C ILE A 43 7.16 -5.07 -9.10
N GLU A 44 6.57 -5.79 -10.06
CA GLU A 44 7.16 -6.02 -11.38
C GLU A 44 7.50 -4.71 -12.07
N PHE A 45 6.54 -3.77 -12.11
CA PHE A 45 6.76 -2.45 -12.69
C PHE A 45 7.89 -1.67 -12.01
N ALA A 46 7.97 -1.70 -10.67
CA ALA A 46 9.02 -0.99 -9.93
C ALA A 46 10.39 -1.66 -10.11
N GLU A 47 10.45 -2.99 -10.15
CA GLU A 47 11.68 -3.76 -10.35
C GLU A 47 12.21 -3.58 -11.78
N GLU A 48 11.34 -3.54 -12.80
CA GLU A 48 11.73 -3.28 -14.19
C GLU A 48 12.31 -1.88 -14.40
N MET A 49 11.79 -0.86 -13.70
CA MET A 49 12.25 0.52 -13.90
C MET A 49 13.62 0.83 -13.28
N GLU A 50 13.91 0.29 -12.09
CA GLU A 50 15.09 0.69 -11.30
C GLU A 50 15.98 -0.49 -10.90
N GLY A 51 15.61 -1.73 -11.24
CA GLY A 51 16.45 -2.94 -11.07
C GLY A 51 16.68 -3.39 -9.63
N GLY A 52 15.94 -2.85 -8.65
CA GLY A 52 16.06 -3.17 -7.23
C GLY A 52 14.79 -3.79 -6.66
N LYS A 53 14.92 -4.61 -5.61
CA LYS A 53 13.79 -5.25 -4.93
C LYS A 53 12.86 -4.21 -4.32
N PHE A 54 11.61 -4.19 -4.78
CA PHE A 54 10.59 -3.27 -4.28
C PHE A 54 9.86 -3.85 -3.05
N ILE A 55 9.76 -3.07 -1.98
CA ILE A 55 9.10 -3.45 -0.73
C ILE A 55 7.86 -2.57 -0.54
N ILE A 56 6.69 -3.18 -0.43
CA ILE A 56 5.42 -2.48 -0.23
C ILE A 56 5.26 -2.10 1.24
N ASP A 57 4.99 -0.82 1.49
CA ASP A 57 4.73 -0.25 2.81
C ASP A 57 3.24 -0.01 3.08
N GLY A 58 2.44 0.20 2.02
CA GLY A 58 1.03 0.47 2.19
C GLY A 58 0.27 0.78 0.90
N TYR A 59 -1.03 0.97 1.06
CA TYR A 59 -2.01 1.17 0.00
C TYR A 59 -2.89 2.37 0.32
N GLU A 60 -3.15 3.21 -0.68
CA GLU A 60 -4.07 4.34 -0.57
C GLU A 60 -5.02 4.37 -1.77
N PHE A 61 -6.32 4.33 -1.52
CA PHE A 61 -7.35 4.48 -2.54
C PHE A 61 -7.66 5.96 -2.74
N SER A 62 -7.88 6.39 -3.99
CA SER A 62 -7.97 7.82 -4.33
C SER A 62 -9.13 8.58 -3.70
N SER A 63 -10.23 7.91 -3.32
CA SER A 63 -11.33 8.46 -2.47
C SER A 63 -12.54 7.53 -2.39
N LYS A 64 -12.77 6.68 -3.40
CA LYS A 64 -13.78 5.60 -3.41
C LYS A 64 -13.24 4.43 -4.25
N LEU A 65 -13.69 3.20 -3.95
CA LEU A 65 -13.42 2.02 -4.79
C LEU A 65 -13.80 2.26 -6.27
N GLY A 66 -14.89 3.00 -6.50
CA GLY A 66 -15.32 3.45 -7.84
C GLY A 66 -14.39 4.43 -8.57
N GLY A 67 -13.31 4.90 -7.93
CA GLY A 67 -12.36 5.84 -8.52
C GLY A 67 -11.31 5.19 -9.42
N GLY A 68 -11.24 3.85 -9.44
CA GLY A 68 -10.36 3.09 -10.33
C GLY A 68 -8.86 3.36 -10.13
N LEU A 69 -8.46 3.90 -8.98
CA LEU A 69 -7.08 4.27 -8.68
C LEU A 69 -6.66 3.76 -7.31
N LEU A 70 -5.50 3.11 -7.27
CA LEU A 70 -4.82 2.63 -6.08
C LEU A 70 -3.37 3.10 -6.12
N PHE A 71 -2.92 3.75 -5.04
CA PHE A 71 -1.53 4.15 -4.86
C PHE A 71 -0.83 3.12 -3.97
N VAL A 72 0.13 2.40 -4.53
CA VAL A 72 0.96 1.45 -3.81
C VAL A 72 2.23 2.17 -3.37
N ARG A 73 2.36 2.39 -2.06
CA ARG A 73 3.53 3.01 -1.45
C ARG A 73 4.57 1.96 -1.12
N GLY A 74 5.82 2.28 -1.36
CA GLY A 74 6.93 1.38 -1.06
C GLY A 74 8.28 2.06 -1.07
N HIS A 75 9.31 1.24 -1.05
CA HIS A 75 10.71 1.66 -1.11
C HIS A 75 11.56 0.53 -1.69
N TYR A 76 12.74 0.85 -2.22
CA TYR A 76 13.74 -0.15 -2.56
C TYR A 76 14.59 -0.52 -1.33
N GLU A 77 15.21 -1.69 -1.35
CA GLU A 77 16.14 -2.10 -0.29
C GLU A 77 17.22 -1.03 -0.04
N GLY A 78 17.39 -0.63 1.22
CA GLY A 78 18.31 0.43 1.63
C GLY A 78 17.73 1.86 1.56
N GLU A 79 16.52 2.05 1.03
CA GLU A 79 15.81 3.33 1.08
C GLU A 79 14.97 3.49 2.36
N LYS A 80 14.54 4.74 2.65
CA LYS A 80 13.55 5.00 3.69
C LYS A 80 12.16 4.52 3.22
N PRO A 81 11.29 4.02 4.13
CA PRO A 81 9.93 3.63 3.80
C PRO A 81 9.11 4.75 3.15
N ASN A 82 8.11 4.38 2.35
CA ASN A 82 7.16 5.25 1.64
C ASN A 82 7.81 6.28 0.71
N ARG A 83 9.02 6.02 0.20
CA ARG A 83 9.73 6.93 -0.71
C ARG A 83 9.23 6.89 -2.15
N ARG A 84 8.62 5.78 -2.53
CA ARG A 84 8.18 5.50 -3.89
C ARG A 84 6.68 5.29 -3.88
N THR A 85 6.06 5.59 -5.00
CA THR A 85 4.63 5.35 -5.20
C THR A 85 4.40 4.90 -6.62
N VAL A 86 3.79 3.72 -6.75
CA VAL A 86 3.28 3.21 -8.02
C VAL A 86 1.79 3.49 -8.05
N GLN A 87 1.32 4.15 -9.10
CA GLN A 87 -0.10 4.34 -9.33
C GLN A 87 -0.64 3.18 -10.15
N ILE A 88 -1.60 2.45 -9.61
CA ILE A 88 -2.33 1.40 -10.30
C ILE A 88 -3.70 1.95 -10.68
N SER A 89 -3.97 1.97 -11.99
CA SER A 89 -5.33 2.20 -12.49
C SER A 89 -6.00 0.85 -12.69
N TYR A 90 -7.25 0.69 -12.27
CA TYR A 90 -7.99 -0.56 -12.38
C TYR A 90 -9.44 -0.32 -12.82
N ASN A 91 -9.98 -1.28 -13.58
CA ASN A 91 -11.39 -1.31 -13.93
C ASN A 91 -12.23 -1.78 -12.73
N THR A 92 -13.24 -1.01 -12.35
CA THR A 92 -14.10 -1.31 -11.20
C THR A 92 -15.07 -2.46 -11.45
N ASP A 93 -15.37 -2.75 -12.72
CA ASP A 93 -16.23 -3.88 -13.11
C ASP A 93 -15.42 -5.18 -13.26
N ASN A 94 -14.11 -5.05 -13.49
CA ASN A 94 -13.18 -6.18 -13.64
C ASN A 94 -11.79 -5.84 -13.12
N TYR A 95 -11.53 -6.10 -11.83
CA TYR A 95 -10.24 -5.81 -11.18
C TYR A 95 -9.02 -6.52 -11.79
N ARG A 96 -9.20 -7.47 -12.72
CA ARG A 96 -8.07 -8.08 -13.44
C ARG A 96 -7.48 -7.16 -14.51
N GLU A 97 -8.25 -6.16 -14.94
CA GLU A 97 -7.81 -5.15 -15.88
C GLU A 97 -7.18 -4.00 -15.09
N MET A 98 -5.86 -4.09 -14.90
CA MET A 98 -5.07 -3.08 -14.18
C MET A 98 -3.87 -2.62 -15.00
N THR A 99 -3.39 -1.40 -14.74
CA THR A 99 -2.18 -0.86 -15.38
C THR A 99 -1.39 -0.02 -14.38
N ALA A 100 -0.10 -0.32 -14.26
CA ALA A 100 0.83 0.46 -13.46
C ALA A 100 1.34 1.69 -14.20
N ASN A 101 1.46 2.78 -13.46
CA ASN A 101 2.02 4.04 -13.92
C ASN A 101 2.97 4.59 -12.86
N ALA A 102 4.13 5.07 -13.31
CA ALA A 102 5.04 5.79 -12.43
C ALA A 102 4.47 7.18 -12.13
N LEU A 103 4.25 7.49 -10.86
CA LEU A 103 4.08 8.88 -10.45
C LEU A 103 5.46 9.53 -10.46
N LYS A 104 5.75 10.31 -11.50
CA LYS A 104 6.85 11.29 -11.42
C LYS A 104 6.50 12.22 -10.26
N LEU A 105 7.25 12.12 -9.17
CA LEU A 105 7.29 13.19 -8.18
C LEU A 105 7.56 14.48 -8.95
N SER A 106 6.57 15.36 -9.00
CA SER A 106 6.76 16.73 -9.45
C SER A 106 7.85 17.32 -8.56
N ASN A 107 9.07 17.42 -9.08
CA ASN A 107 10.10 18.25 -8.48
C ASN A 107 9.50 19.66 -8.43
N GLY A 108 9.04 20.07 -7.24
CA GLY A 108 8.67 21.44 -6.99
C GLY A 108 9.91 22.29 -7.26
N ASN A 109 9.79 23.19 -8.24
CA ASN A 109 10.70 24.30 -8.43
C ASN A 109 10.73 25.20 -7.20
#